data_AF-A0A4Q5SX33-F1
#
_entry.id   AF-A0A4Q5SX33-F1
#
_cell.length_a   1.000
_cell.length_b   1.000
_cell.length_c   1.000
_cell.angle_alpha   90.00
_cell.angle_beta   90.00
_cell.angle_gamma   90.00
#
_symmetry.space_group_name_H-M   'P 1'
#
loop_
_entity.id
_entity.type
_entity.pdbx_description
1 polymer ?
#
loop_
_entity_poly.entity_id
_entity_poly.type
_entity_poly.pdbx_seq_one_letter_code
_entity_poly.pdbx_strand_id
1 'polypeptide(L)'
;MKYLLGTLLLGALLFSCQQPQTPKTLATEFVQHLYALNFDAASKLMTSEGQALLQQTRQQLEQRGSIEESRARRNGQSADDVFDTQTFTETGSGDDVVVQNNQLRINLHKDGGDWKVAATSELVDALVNHPLYADAAQTAWNNLQGECDKRTKLVGDYATMRSSRGENTPELKALEAALRDCNSAKTGTAAERADYMIRQEKLQSALEKALSPAMNASADFTLNYIVQLSDYEQRIRTLKQQYGLAAAKAHVKDLPALP
;
A
#
# COMPACT_ATOMS: atom_id res chain seq x y z
N MET A 1 -47.62 33.01 59.96
CA MET A 1 -46.44 32.11 59.88
C MET A 1 -46.78 31.02 58.88
N LYS A 2 -46.10 30.98 57.72
CA LYS A 2 -45.02 30.00 57.40
C LYS A 2 -45.59 28.57 57.31
N TYR A 3 -45.54 27.78 56.23
CA TYR A 3 -44.82 27.76 54.95
C TYR A 3 -45.41 26.62 54.07
N LEU A 4 -45.17 26.68 52.73
CA LEU A 4 -44.76 25.62 51.78
C LEU A 4 -45.50 24.26 51.75
N LEU A 5 -45.58 23.49 50.67
CA LEU A 5 -45.29 23.54 49.23
C LEU A 5 -45.76 22.14 48.75
N GLY A 6 -46.42 22.03 47.59
CA GLY A 6 -46.89 20.73 47.05
C GLY A 6 -46.65 20.64 45.55
N THR A 7 -45.37 20.70 45.20
CA THR A 7 -44.66 20.28 43.98
C THR A 7 -45.47 19.94 42.73
N LEU A 8 -45.32 20.81 41.73
CA LEU A 8 -45.60 20.57 40.31
C LEU A 8 -44.79 19.38 39.76
N LEU A 9 -45.48 18.51 39.02
CA LEU A 9 -44.87 17.59 38.06
C LEU A 9 -44.13 18.40 36.99
N LEU A 10 -42.80 18.31 36.99
CA LEU A 10 -41.97 18.66 35.83
C LEU A 10 -41.52 17.36 35.16
N GLY A 11 -42.20 16.99 34.08
CA GLY A 11 -41.72 16.00 33.13
C GLY A 11 -40.53 16.57 32.38
N ALA A 12 -39.34 16.08 32.72
CA ALA A 12 -38.14 16.28 31.91
C ALA A 12 -38.28 15.40 30.65
N LEU A 13 -38.77 15.99 29.56
CA LEU A 13 -38.55 15.48 28.22
C LEU A 13 -37.05 15.53 27.95
N LEU A 14 -36.37 14.40 28.12
CA LEU A 14 -35.00 14.20 27.65
C LEU A 14 -35.04 14.15 26.12
N PHE A 15 -35.02 15.31 25.48
CA PHE A 15 -34.61 15.45 24.10
C PHE A 15 -33.14 15.06 24.01
N SER A 16 -32.91 13.78 23.69
CA SER A 16 -31.66 13.29 23.14
C SER A 16 -31.43 14.01 21.81
N CYS A 17 -30.77 15.17 21.83
CA CYS A 17 -30.12 15.73 20.66
C CYS A 17 -29.03 14.74 20.23
N GLN A 18 -29.34 13.85 19.28
CA GLN A 18 -28.31 13.16 18.53
C GLN A 18 -27.51 14.25 17.81
N GLN A 19 -26.22 14.38 18.15
CA GLN A 19 -25.34 15.25 17.38
C GLN A 19 -25.38 14.75 15.93
N PRO A 20 -25.62 15.64 14.95
CA PRO A 20 -25.63 15.24 13.55
C PRO A 20 -24.27 14.63 13.19
N GLN A 21 -24.29 13.41 12.65
CA GLN A 21 -23.09 12.70 12.24
C GLN A 21 -22.36 13.51 11.17
N THR A 22 -21.08 13.80 11.38
CA THR A 22 -20.29 14.56 10.41
C THR A 22 -19.88 13.66 9.24
N PRO A 23 -19.62 14.23 8.04
CA PRO A 23 -19.11 13.47 6.90
C PRO A 23 -17.89 12.62 7.22
N LYS A 24 -16.88 13.16 7.92
CA LYS A 24 -15.69 12.42 8.32
C LYS A 24 -16.02 11.26 9.26
N THR A 25 -16.87 11.47 10.27
CA THR A 25 -17.26 10.40 11.18
C THR A 25 -17.99 9.27 10.45
N LEU A 26 -18.92 9.60 9.55
CA LEU A 26 -19.62 8.61 8.71
C LEU A 26 -18.64 7.82 7.82
N ALA A 27 -17.70 8.51 7.18
CA ALA A 27 -16.69 7.89 6.32
C ALA A 27 -15.77 6.94 7.10
N THR A 28 -15.34 7.34 8.30
CA THR A 28 -14.53 6.49 9.18
C THR A 28 -15.30 5.23 9.62
N GLU A 29 -16.55 5.37 10.07
CA GLU A 29 -17.39 4.23 10.45
C GLU A 29 -17.62 3.28 9.27
N PHE A 30 -17.87 3.82 8.08
CA PHE A 30 -18.02 3.04 6.86
C PHE A 30 -16.77 2.20 6.55
N VAL A 31 -15.60 2.83 6.55
CA VAL A 31 -14.31 2.15 6.33
C VAL A 31 -14.09 1.06 7.38
N GLN A 32 -14.35 1.34 8.66
CA GLN A 32 -14.22 0.37 9.74
C GLN A 32 -15.14 -0.83 9.57
N HIS A 33 -16.43 -0.61 9.30
CA HIS A 33 -17.40 -1.69 9.11
C HIS A 33 -17.10 -2.52 7.87
N LEU A 34 -16.79 -1.87 6.73
CA LEU A 34 -16.57 -2.60 5.49
C LEU A 34 -15.23 -3.35 5.51
N TYR A 35 -14.17 -2.76 6.06
CA TYR A 35 -12.90 -3.46 6.24
C TYR A 35 -13.07 -4.69 7.16
N ALA A 36 -13.86 -4.58 8.23
CA ALA A 36 -14.22 -5.71 9.10
C ALA A 36 -15.19 -6.72 8.45
N LEU A 37 -15.57 -6.52 7.18
CA LEU A 37 -16.55 -7.33 6.45
C LEU A 37 -17.91 -7.40 7.15
N ASN A 38 -18.30 -6.34 7.86
CA ASN A 38 -19.63 -6.16 8.41
C ASN A 38 -20.52 -5.46 7.36
N PHE A 39 -20.91 -6.21 6.34
CA PHE A 39 -21.71 -5.70 5.22
C PHE A 39 -23.04 -5.09 5.67
N ASP A 40 -23.69 -5.66 6.69
CA ASP A 40 -24.98 -5.18 7.18
C ASP A 40 -24.86 -3.81 7.86
N ALA A 41 -23.78 -3.58 8.63
CA ALA A 41 -23.51 -2.27 9.23
C ALA A 41 -23.09 -1.25 8.15
N ALA A 42 -22.19 -1.62 7.25
CA ALA A 42 -21.75 -0.75 6.16
C ALA A 42 -22.91 -0.32 5.25
N SER A 43 -23.82 -1.25 4.93
CA SER A 43 -25.00 -0.99 4.07
C SER A 43 -25.94 0.08 4.64
N LYS A 44 -26.02 0.25 5.97
CA LYS A 44 -26.88 1.27 6.60
C LYS A 44 -26.33 2.69 6.44
N LEU A 45 -25.02 2.81 6.20
CA LEU A 45 -24.31 4.08 6.04
C LEU A 45 -24.28 4.55 4.58
N MET A 46 -24.75 3.73 3.63
CA MET A 46 -24.64 3.98 2.19
C MET A 46 -25.96 4.41 1.56
N THR A 47 -25.85 5.01 0.37
CA THR A 47 -27.00 5.22 -0.53
C THR A 47 -27.55 3.87 -1.01
N SER A 48 -28.81 3.85 -1.47
CA SER A 48 -29.49 2.65 -1.97
C SER A 48 -28.74 1.95 -3.11
N GLU A 49 -28.18 2.72 -4.05
CA GLU A 49 -27.34 2.21 -5.15
C GLU A 49 -26.13 1.44 -4.63
N GLY A 50 -25.47 1.98 -3.60
CA GLY A 50 -24.32 1.34 -2.99
C GLY A 50 -24.66 0.05 -2.23
N GLN A 51 -25.89 -0.11 -1.73
CA GLN A 51 -26.31 -1.34 -1.06
C GLN A 51 -26.32 -2.53 -2.02
N ALA A 52 -26.76 -2.33 -3.27
CA ALA A 52 -26.72 -3.35 -4.30
C ALA A 52 -25.28 -3.78 -4.63
N LEU A 53 -24.35 -2.81 -4.69
CA LEU A 53 -22.92 -3.08 -4.89
C LEU A 53 -22.31 -3.92 -3.75
N LEU A 54 -22.65 -3.61 -2.49
CA LEU A 54 -22.19 -4.41 -1.35
C LEU A 54 -22.72 -5.84 -1.40
N GLN A 55 -23.98 -6.03 -1.78
CA GLN A 55 -24.58 -7.36 -1.89
C GLN A 55 -23.86 -8.21 -2.95
N GLN A 56 -23.57 -7.61 -4.12
CA GLN A 56 -22.79 -8.28 -5.16
C GLN A 56 -21.38 -8.62 -4.67
N THR A 57 -20.72 -7.69 -4.00
CA THR A 57 -19.35 -7.88 -3.48
C THR A 57 -19.30 -8.99 -2.44
N ARG A 58 -20.30 -9.05 -1.56
CA ARG A 58 -20.43 -10.13 -0.57
C ARG A 58 -20.54 -11.50 -1.24
N GLN A 59 -21.40 -11.63 -2.25
CA GLN A 59 -21.55 -12.88 -3.00
C GLN A 59 -20.24 -13.29 -3.69
N GLN A 60 -19.53 -12.35 -4.30
CA GLN A 60 -18.21 -12.61 -4.90
C GLN A 60 -17.17 -13.04 -3.87
N LEU A 61 -17.21 -12.50 -2.66
CA LEU A 61 -16.32 -12.93 -1.58
C LEU A 61 -16.66 -14.35 -1.12
N GLU A 62 -17.95 -14.66 -0.91
CA GLU A 62 -18.44 -15.99 -0.52
C GLU A 62 -18.12 -17.08 -1.56
N GLN A 63 -18.09 -16.71 -2.86
CA GLN A 63 -17.67 -17.62 -3.94
C GLN A 63 -16.17 -17.95 -3.90
N ARG A 64 -15.33 -17.06 -3.36
CA ARG A 64 -13.88 -17.24 -3.27
C ARG A 64 -13.45 -17.95 -1.99
N GLY A 65 -14.28 -17.92 -0.95
CA GLY A 65 -14.01 -18.57 0.32
C GLY A 65 -14.93 -18.09 1.44
N SER A 66 -14.64 -18.53 2.67
CA SER A 66 -15.42 -18.12 3.84
C SER A 66 -15.18 -16.65 4.21
N ILE A 67 -16.25 -15.93 4.56
CA ILE A 67 -16.18 -14.57 5.10
C ILE A 67 -15.44 -14.58 6.45
N GLU A 68 -15.68 -15.59 7.28
CA GLU A 68 -15.05 -15.76 8.59
C GLU A 68 -13.54 -15.95 8.46
N GLU A 69 -13.08 -16.75 7.49
CA GLU A 69 -11.66 -16.88 7.18
C GLU A 69 -11.07 -15.55 6.72
N SER A 70 -11.80 -14.83 5.86
CA SER A 70 -11.39 -13.50 5.41
C SER A 70 -11.32 -12.50 6.56
N ARG A 71 -12.26 -12.53 7.51
CA ARG A 71 -12.21 -11.72 8.74
C ARG A 71 -11.02 -12.10 9.62
N ALA A 72 -10.73 -13.39 9.77
CA ALA A 72 -9.60 -13.85 10.57
C ALA A 72 -8.25 -13.31 10.07
N ARG A 73 -8.09 -13.14 8.74
CA ARG A 73 -6.88 -12.52 8.16
C ARG A 73 -6.69 -11.05 8.54
N ARG A 74 -7.73 -10.38 9.04
CA ARG A 74 -7.71 -8.96 9.43
C ARG A 74 -7.56 -8.74 10.93
N ASN A 75 -7.79 -9.77 11.75
CA ASN A 75 -8.05 -9.69 13.19
C ASN A 75 -6.91 -9.13 14.08
N GLY A 76 -5.84 -8.58 13.50
CA GLY A 76 -4.77 -7.90 14.22
C GLY A 76 -4.54 -6.44 13.80
N GLN A 77 -5.26 -5.92 12.80
CA GLN A 77 -5.06 -4.56 12.29
C GLN A 77 -6.39 -3.83 12.25
N SER A 78 -6.47 -2.65 12.88
CA SER A 78 -7.65 -1.81 12.76
C SER A 78 -7.70 -1.15 11.39
N ALA A 79 -8.89 -0.74 10.94
CA ALA A 79 -9.00 -0.01 9.68
C ALA A 79 -8.24 1.34 9.74
N ASP A 80 -8.14 1.93 10.94
CA ASP A 80 -7.37 3.15 11.18
C ASP A 80 -5.87 2.91 10.98
N ASP A 81 -5.32 1.77 11.42
CA ASP A 81 -3.90 1.45 11.20
C ASP A 81 -3.58 1.20 9.73
N VAL A 82 -4.54 0.67 8.98
CA VAL A 82 -4.39 0.29 7.57
C VAL A 82 -4.57 1.48 6.63
N PHE A 83 -5.64 2.24 6.83
CA PHE A 83 -6.08 3.32 5.94
C PHE A 83 -5.89 4.72 6.50
N ASP A 84 -5.26 4.85 7.67
CA ASP A 84 -4.95 6.14 8.32
C ASP A 84 -6.16 7.09 8.35
N THR A 85 -7.32 6.58 8.75
CA THR A 85 -8.62 7.29 8.72
C THR A 85 -8.59 8.59 9.53
N GLN A 86 -7.69 8.70 10.51
CA GLN A 86 -7.48 9.89 11.32
C GLN A 86 -7.03 11.10 10.48
N THR A 87 -6.30 10.84 9.38
CA THR A 87 -5.82 11.86 8.43
C THR A 87 -6.86 12.32 7.42
N PHE A 88 -8.08 11.77 7.45
CA PHE A 88 -9.13 12.20 6.54
C PHE A 88 -9.40 13.70 6.63
N THR A 89 -9.50 14.32 5.46
CA THR A 89 -9.86 15.71 5.24
C THR A 89 -11.18 15.77 4.49
N GLU A 90 -12.02 16.78 4.80
CA GLU A 90 -13.30 17.00 4.14
C GLU A 90 -13.16 18.14 3.13
N THR A 91 -13.69 17.93 1.92
CA THR A 91 -13.76 18.97 0.88
C THR A 91 -15.12 18.91 0.19
N GLY A 92 -15.75 20.06 -0.04
CA GLY A 92 -17.09 20.14 -0.62
C GLY A 92 -18.01 21.07 0.17
N SER A 93 -19.22 21.28 -0.36
CA SER A 93 -20.25 22.09 0.29
C SER A 93 -21.65 21.69 -0.21
N GLY A 94 -22.67 22.03 0.58
CA GLY A 94 -24.06 21.70 0.24
C GLY A 94 -24.42 20.26 0.57
N ASP A 95 -24.81 19.51 -0.47
CA ASP A 95 -25.33 18.14 -0.35
C ASP A 95 -24.31 17.07 -0.76
N ASP A 96 -23.14 17.49 -1.25
CA ASP A 96 -22.05 16.60 -1.65
C ASP A 96 -20.74 16.97 -0.93
N VAL A 97 -20.10 15.96 -0.33
CA VAL A 97 -18.81 16.10 0.34
C VAL A 97 -17.91 14.94 -0.07
N VAL A 98 -16.62 15.23 -0.27
CA VAL A 98 -15.56 14.23 -0.45
C VAL A 98 -14.71 14.19 0.81
N VAL A 99 -14.62 13.01 1.41
CA VAL A 99 -13.71 12.70 2.52
C VAL A 99 -12.54 11.88 1.95
N GLN A 100 -11.30 12.34 2.15
CA GLN A 100 -10.15 11.68 1.54
C GLN A 100 -8.84 11.84 2.34
N ASN A 101 -7.89 10.95 2.06
CA ASN A 101 -6.47 11.07 2.39
C ASN A 101 -5.63 10.55 1.20
N ASN A 102 -4.36 10.20 1.44
CA ASN A 102 -3.46 9.69 0.40
C ASN A 102 -3.78 8.26 -0.07
N GLN A 103 -4.68 7.54 0.61
CA GLN A 103 -5.02 6.14 0.33
C GLN A 103 -6.44 5.98 -0.21
N LEU A 104 -7.42 6.69 0.36
CA LEU A 104 -8.84 6.54 0.03
C LEU A 104 -9.47 7.87 -0.35
N ARG A 105 -10.45 7.78 -1.25
CA ARG A 105 -11.39 8.85 -1.61
C ARG A 105 -12.82 8.34 -1.45
N ILE A 106 -13.61 9.02 -0.64
CA ILE A 106 -14.94 8.59 -0.24
C ILE A 106 -15.90 9.73 -0.58
N ASN A 107 -16.85 9.47 -1.47
CA ASN A 107 -17.89 10.43 -1.81
C ASN A 107 -19.09 10.23 -0.88
N LEU A 108 -19.63 11.34 -0.37
CA LEU A 108 -20.80 11.38 0.49
C LEU A 108 -21.84 12.31 -0.12
N HIS A 109 -23.10 11.91 0.01
CA HIS A 109 -24.27 12.64 -0.45
C HIS A 109 -25.32 12.71 0.66
N LYS A 110 -26.04 13.83 0.77
CA LYS A 110 -27.19 13.92 1.66
C LYS A 110 -28.42 13.28 1.05
N ASP A 111 -28.96 12.27 1.71
CA ASP A 111 -30.22 11.63 1.36
C ASP A 111 -31.20 11.77 2.53
N GLY A 112 -32.36 12.38 2.28
CA GLY A 112 -33.37 12.63 3.32
C GLY A 112 -32.92 13.54 4.46
N GLY A 113 -31.86 14.32 4.27
CA GLY A 113 -31.26 15.19 5.29
C GLY A 113 -30.10 14.56 6.08
N ASP A 114 -29.87 13.26 5.90
CA ASP A 114 -28.76 12.52 6.52
C ASP A 114 -27.63 12.28 5.52
N TRP A 115 -26.38 12.32 6.00
CA TRP A 115 -25.24 11.94 5.17
C TRP A 115 -25.24 10.44 4.89
N LYS A 116 -24.97 10.07 3.63
CA LYS A 116 -24.79 8.70 3.15
C LYS A 116 -23.54 8.60 2.30
N VAL A 117 -22.87 7.45 2.37
CA VAL A 117 -21.71 7.13 1.52
C VAL A 117 -22.21 6.71 0.14
N ALA A 118 -21.83 7.47 -0.88
CA ALA A 118 -21.99 7.14 -2.29
C ALA A 118 -20.76 6.34 -2.74
N ALA A 119 -20.66 5.08 -2.30
CA ALA A 119 -19.46 4.27 -2.54
C ALA A 119 -19.33 3.89 -4.01
N THR A 120 -18.11 4.00 -4.54
CA THR A 120 -17.76 3.48 -5.87
C THR A 120 -17.31 2.03 -5.79
N SER A 121 -17.30 1.34 -6.93
CA SER A 121 -16.78 -0.03 -7.01
C SER A 121 -15.33 -0.14 -6.56
N GLU A 122 -14.51 0.86 -6.88
CA GLU A 122 -13.10 0.93 -6.51
C GLU A 122 -12.91 1.05 -4.99
N LEU A 123 -13.72 1.87 -4.32
CA LEU A 123 -13.65 2.02 -2.87
C LEU A 123 -14.03 0.71 -2.16
N VAL A 124 -15.13 0.08 -2.61
CA VAL A 124 -15.59 -1.19 -2.03
C VAL A 124 -14.56 -2.29 -2.27
N ASP A 125 -14.02 -2.39 -3.48
CA ASP A 125 -12.98 -3.35 -3.83
C ASP A 125 -11.71 -3.16 -3.00
N ALA A 126 -11.23 -1.92 -2.86
CA ALA A 126 -10.05 -1.60 -2.06
C ALA A 126 -10.22 -2.04 -0.60
N LEU A 127 -11.38 -1.78 0.02
CA LEU A 127 -11.63 -2.14 1.42
C LEU A 127 -11.83 -3.64 1.63
N VAL A 128 -12.59 -4.30 0.74
CA VAL A 128 -12.93 -5.73 0.86
C VAL A 128 -11.76 -6.63 0.45
N ASN A 129 -10.94 -6.22 -0.51
CA ASN A 129 -9.83 -7.02 -1.02
C ASN A 129 -8.46 -6.55 -0.52
N HIS A 130 -8.40 -5.58 0.40
CA HIS A 130 -7.13 -5.07 0.94
C HIS A 130 -6.14 -6.16 1.37
N PRO A 131 -6.47 -7.17 2.19
CA PRO A 131 -5.48 -8.19 2.58
C PRO A 131 -4.90 -8.95 1.39
N LEU A 132 -5.71 -9.24 0.37
CA LEU A 132 -5.26 -9.89 -0.85
C LEU A 132 -4.29 -8.99 -1.64
N TYR A 133 -4.60 -7.69 -1.74
CA TYR A 133 -3.72 -6.74 -2.41
C TYR A 133 -2.44 -6.46 -1.63
N ALA A 134 -2.51 -6.39 -0.30
CA ALA A 134 -1.35 -6.27 0.57
C ALA A 134 -0.42 -7.48 0.43
N ASP A 135 -0.95 -8.71 0.46
CA ASP A 135 -0.18 -9.94 0.25
C ASP A 135 0.47 -9.95 -1.14
N ALA A 136 -0.27 -9.53 -2.17
CA ALA A 136 0.23 -9.46 -3.54
C ALA A 136 1.37 -8.43 -3.69
N ALA A 137 1.22 -7.24 -3.09
CA ALA A 137 2.25 -6.20 -3.10
C ALA A 137 3.49 -6.64 -2.32
N GLN A 138 3.32 -7.28 -1.16
CA GLN A 138 4.42 -7.80 -0.36
C GLN A 138 5.17 -8.93 -1.09
N THR A 139 4.44 -9.82 -1.75
CA THR A 139 5.01 -10.89 -2.56
C THR A 139 5.78 -10.33 -3.75
N ALA A 140 5.20 -9.37 -4.48
CA ALA A 140 5.85 -8.71 -5.61
C ALA A 140 7.12 -7.95 -5.14
N TRP A 141 7.07 -7.30 -3.98
CA TRP A 141 8.24 -6.67 -3.36
C TRP A 141 9.33 -7.69 -3.06
N ASN A 142 8.99 -8.79 -2.38
CA ASN A 142 9.95 -9.82 -2.00
C ASN A 142 10.64 -10.44 -3.24
N ASN A 143 9.88 -10.63 -4.32
CA ASN A 143 10.42 -11.12 -5.59
C ASN A 143 11.38 -10.09 -6.23
N LEU A 144 10.98 -8.82 -6.28
CA LEU A 144 11.83 -7.74 -6.79
C LEU A 144 13.12 -7.60 -5.98
N GLN A 145 13.00 -7.51 -4.65
CA GLN A 145 14.14 -7.42 -3.74
C GLN A 145 15.05 -8.64 -3.91
N GLY A 146 14.50 -9.85 -3.92
CA GLY A 146 15.29 -11.06 -4.10
C GLY A 146 16.06 -11.10 -5.42
N GLU A 147 15.49 -10.56 -6.50
CA GLU A 147 16.19 -10.49 -7.80
C GLU A 147 17.27 -9.42 -7.83
N CYS A 148 17.01 -8.26 -7.21
CA CYS A 148 18.01 -7.23 -7.00
C CYS A 148 19.19 -7.73 -6.14
N ASP A 149 18.92 -8.47 -5.06
CA ASP A 149 19.94 -9.03 -4.18
C ASP A 149 20.81 -10.07 -4.90
N LYS A 150 20.22 -10.93 -5.74
CA LYS A 150 20.97 -11.84 -6.61
C LYS A 150 21.90 -11.08 -7.58
N ARG A 151 21.40 -10.00 -8.20
CA ARG A 151 22.23 -9.14 -9.05
C ARG A 151 23.37 -8.51 -8.26
N THR A 152 23.09 -7.94 -7.08
CA THR A 152 24.11 -7.36 -6.20
C THR A 152 25.21 -8.37 -5.87
N LYS A 153 24.83 -9.63 -5.57
CA LYS A 153 25.80 -10.71 -5.36
C LYS A 153 26.65 -10.97 -6.61
N LEU A 154 26.03 -11.13 -7.79
CA LEU A 154 26.75 -11.39 -9.04
C LEU A 154 27.72 -10.25 -9.41
N VAL A 155 27.31 -8.99 -9.16
CA VAL A 155 28.19 -7.83 -9.35
C VAL A 155 29.36 -7.86 -8.36
N GLY A 156 29.15 -8.31 -7.13
CA GLY A 156 30.21 -8.56 -6.15
C GLY A 156 31.22 -9.62 -6.60
N ASP A 157 30.73 -10.73 -7.16
CA ASP A 157 31.57 -11.79 -7.73
C ASP A 157 32.40 -11.25 -8.92
N TYR A 158 31.78 -10.47 -9.81
CA TYR A 158 32.45 -9.80 -10.92
C TYR A 158 33.54 -8.82 -10.45
N ALA A 159 33.23 -7.96 -9.48
CA ALA A 159 34.21 -7.01 -8.92
C ALA A 159 35.40 -7.74 -8.29
N THR A 160 35.12 -8.80 -7.50
CA THR A 160 36.16 -9.63 -6.86
C THR A 160 37.05 -10.30 -7.90
N MET A 161 36.47 -10.84 -8.98
CA MET A 161 37.23 -11.41 -10.08
C MET A 161 38.19 -10.37 -10.69
N ARG A 162 37.74 -9.15 -10.97
CA ARG A 162 38.60 -8.08 -11.52
C ARG A 162 39.69 -7.66 -10.54
N SER A 163 39.34 -7.44 -9.27
CA SER A 163 40.31 -7.08 -8.23
C SER A 163 41.37 -8.18 -8.04
N SER A 164 40.98 -9.46 -8.11
CA SER A 164 41.92 -10.60 -8.04
C SER A 164 42.91 -10.68 -9.22
N ARG A 165 42.55 -10.08 -10.36
CA ARG A 165 43.43 -9.92 -11.54
C ARG A 165 44.35 -8.70 -11.44
N GLY A 166 44.29 -7.97 -10.32
CA GLY A 166 45.10 -6.77 -10.09
C GLY A 166 44.55 -5.50 -10.75
N GLU A 167 43.31 -5.52 -11.23
CA GLU A 167 42.67 -4.33 -11.79
C GLU A 167 42.34 -3.33 -10.66
N ASN A 168 42.67 -2.04 -10.88
CA ASN A 168 42.51 -0.99 -9.87
C ASN A 168 42.06 0.33 -10.53
N THR A 169 40.99 0.26 -11.32
CA THR A 169 40.49 1.42 -12.06
C THR A 169 39.52 2.26 -11.21
N PRO A 170 39.35 3.56 -11.49
CA PRO A 170 38.35 4.39 -10.82
C PRO A 170 36.93 3.82 -10.91
N GLU A 171 36.59 3.20 -12.05
CA GLU A 171 35.27 2.59 -12.31
C GLU A 171 35.04 1.36 -11.42
N LEU A 172 36.07 0.53 -11.21
CA LEU A 172 35.99 -0.61 -10.30
C LEU A 172 35.80 -0.15 -8.85
N LYS A 173 36.51 0.90 -8.42
CA LYS A 173 36.31 1.49 -7.08
C LYS A 173 34.90 2.07 -6.91
N ALA A 174 34.38 2.73 -7.93
CA ALA A 174 33.02 3.26 -7.91
C ALA A 174 31.98 2.13 -7.82
N LEU A 175 32.21 1.01 -8.52
CA LEU A 175 31.39 -0.20 -8.43
C LEU A 175 31.40 -0.82 -7.03
N GLU A 176 32.59 -0.97 -6.43
CA GLU A 176 32.76 -1.48 -5.06
C GLU A 176 32.07 -0.58 -4.01
N ALA A 177 32.10 0.73 -4.20
CA ALA A 177 31.37 1.67 -3.35
C ALA A 177 29.84 1.49 -3.47
N ALA A 178 29.31 1.42 -4.70
CA ALA A 178 27.89 1.19 -4.93
C ALA A 178 27.41 -0.17 -4.40
N LEU A 179 28.25 -1.20 -4.47
CA LEU A 179 28.00 -2.52 -3.86
C LEU A 179 27.85 -2.42 -2.34
N ARG A 180 28.75 -1.70 -1.67
CA ARG A 180 28.70 -1.49 -0.21
C ARG A 180 27.42 -0.77 0.19
N ASP A 181 27.05 0.25 -0.56
CA ASP A 181 25.82 1.00 -0.33
C ASP A 181 24.59 0.10 -0.44
N CYS A 182 24.52 -0.78 -1.45
CA CYS A 182 23.41 -1.74 -1.61
C CYS A 182 23.38 -2.77 -0.48
N ASN A 183 24.53 -3.33 -0.08
CA ASN A 183 24.61 -4.33 0.99
C ASN A 183 24.20 -3.77 2.36
N SER A 184 24.30 -2.45 2.56
CA SER A 184 23.89 -1.78 3.80
C SER A 184 22.43 -1.32 3.82
N ALA A 185 21.73 -1.45 2.70
CA ALA A 185 20.40 -0.90 2.54
C ALA A 185 19.35 -1.66 3.36
N LYS A 186 18.39 -0.93 3.91
CA LYS A 186 17.23 -1.46 4.61
C LYS A 186 16.00 -1.37 3.72
N THR A 187 14.97 -2.14 4.04
CA THR A 187 13.73 -2.21 3.25
C THR A 187 12.47 -2.30 4.13
N GLY A 188 12.53 -1.84 5.38
CA GLY A 188 11.44 -1.98 6.36
C GLY A 188 10.29 -0.99 6.13
N THR A 189 10.61 0.24 5.77
CA THR A 189 9.65 1.34 5.55
C THR A 189 9.54 1.72 4.08
N ALA A 190 8.49 2.48 3.73
CA ALA A 190 8.33 3.05 2.38
C ALA A 190 9.58 3.84 1.90
N ALA A 191 10.12 4.70 2.77
CA ALA A 191 11.30 5.52 2.45
C ALA A 191 12.55 4.66 2.24
N GLU A 192 12.75 3.64 3.07
CA GLU A 192 13.85 2.69 2.94
C GLU A 192 13.75 1.87 1.65
N ARG A 193 12.55 1.42 1.26
CA ARG A 193 12.32 0.71 -0.01
C ARG A 193 12.60 1.60 -1.23
N ALA A 194 12.19 2.88 -1.19
CA ALA A 194 12.51 3.83 -2.24
C ALA A 194 14.02 4.09 -2.35
N ASP A 195 14.71 4.30 -1.22
CA ASP A 195 16.17 4.48 -1.17
C ASP A 195 16.92 3.23 -1.67
N TYR A 196 16.46 2.04 -1.30
CA TYR A 196 17.01 0.77 -1.80
C TYR A 196 16.98 0.75 -3.35
N MET A 197 15.87 1.13 -3.97
CA MET A 197 15.76 1.14 -5.43
C MET A 197 16.68 2.18 -6.09
N ILE A 198 16.82 3.36 -5.48
CA ILE A 198 17.79 4.38 -5.95
C ILE A 198 19.23 3.84 -5.88
N ARG A 199 19.58 3.10 -4.82
CA ARG A 199 20.89 2.45 -4.70
C ARG A 199 21.10 1.38 -5.76
N GLN A 200 20.06 0.58 -6.04
CA GLN A 200 20.08 -0.42 -7.11
C GLN A 200 20.26 0.21 -8.50
N GLU A 201 19.69 1.39 -8.77
CA GLU A 201 19.90 2.15 -10.01
C GLU A 201 21.34 2.71 -10.09
N LYS A 202 21.88 3.22 -8.98
CA LYS A 202 23.29 3.64 -8.91
C LYS A 202 24.26 2.49 -9.16
N LEU A 203 23.97 1.30 -8.60
CA LEU A 203 24.76 0.08 -8.83
C LEU A 203 24.77 -0.30 -10.31
N GLN A 204 23.62 -0.25 -10.97
CA GLN A 204 23.51 -0.50 -12.41
C GLN A 204 24.36 0.49 -13.23
N SER A 205 24.25 1.79 -12.94
CA SER A 205 25.04 2.80 -13.67
C SER A 205 26.56 2.65 -13.43
N ALA A 206 26.97 2.28 -12.22
CA ALA A 206 28.37 1.99 -11.92
C ALA A 206 28.85 0.72 -12.65
N LEU A 207 28.00 -0.31 -12.72
CA LEU A 207 28.27 -1.54 -13.44
C LEU A 207 28.48 -1.27 -14.93
N GLU A 208 27.60 -0.53 -15.59
CA GLU A 208 27.72 -0.19 -17.02
C GLU A 208 29.05 0.50 -17.35
N LYS A 209 29.54 1.36 -16.46
CA LYS A 209 30.85 2.02 -16.62
C LYS A 209 32.03 1.08 -16.35
N ALA A 210 31.85 0.12 -15.44
CA ALA A 210 32.86 -0.85 -15.06
C ALA A 210 32.87 -2.10 -15.96
N LEU A 211 31.85 -2.30 -16.78
CA LEU A 211 31.83 -3.34 -17.82
C LEU A 211 32.78 -2.91 -18.94
N SER A 212 33.93 -3.57 -19.00
CA SER A 212 34.88 -3.45 -20.11
C SER A 212 34.92 -4.78 -20.86
N PRO A 213 34.81 -4.81 -22.20
CA PRO A 213 35.05 -6.02 -22.97
C PRO A 213 36.49 -6.48 -22.72
N ALA A 214 36.68 -7.65 -22.11
CA ALA A 214 38.02 -8.20 -21.93
C ALA A 214 38.63 -8.53 -23.31
N MET A 215 39.80 -7.97 -23.64
CA MET A 215 40.44 -8.13 -24.96
C MET A 215 41.30 -9.40 -25.11
N ASN A 216 41.15 -10.40 -24.23
CA ASN A 216 42.01 -11.58 -24.13
C ASN A 216 41.21 -12.82 -23.69
N ALA A 217 41.85 -13.98 -23.49
CA ALA A 217 41.22 -15.28 -23.15
C ALA A 217 40.30 -15.29 -21.90
N SER A 218 40.24 -14.19 -21.16
CA SER A 218 39.25 -13.89 -20.12
C SER A 218 37.90 -13.39 -20.67
N ALA A 219 37.78 -13.18 -21.98
CA ALA A 219 36.58 -12.75 -22.69
C ALA A 219 35.40 -13.69 -22.42
N ASP A 220 35.61 -15.00 -22.45
CA ASP A 220 34.54 -15.99 -22.23
C ASP A 220 33.93 -15.88 -20.82
N PHE A 221 34.76 -15.64 -19.79
CA PHE A 221 34.28 -15.43 -18.42
C PHE A 221 33.55 -14.10 -18.27
N THR A 222 34.11 -13.02 -18.80
CA THR A 222 33.49 -11.68 -18.74
C THR A 222 32.18 -11.64 -19.53
N LEU A 223 32.09 -12.32 -20.68
CA LEU A 223 30.87 -12.46 -21.48
C LEU A 223 29.78 -13.21 -20.71
N ASN A 224 30.12 -14.27 -19.97
CA ASN A 224 29.15 -14.97 -19.12
C ASN A 224 28.55 -14.04 -18.03
N TYR A 225 29.38 -13.20 -17.39
CA TYR A 225 28.88 -12.19 -16.45
C TYR A 225 27.99 -11.16 -17.15
N ILE A 226 28.39 -10.65 -18.32
CA ILE A 226 27.61 -9.67 -19.09
C ILE A 226 26.22 -10.22 -19.43
N VAL A 227 26.14 -11.45 -19.94
CA VAL A 227 24.86 -12.08 -20.29
C VAL A 227 23.98 -12.23 -19.05
N GLN A 228 24.50 -12.80 -17.97
CA GLN A 228 23.71 -12.97 -16.75
C GLN A 228 23.26 -11.63 -16.16
N LEU A 229 24.11 -10.61 -16.16
CA LEU A 229 23.78 -9.27 -15.67
C LEU A 229 22.71 -8.58 -16.53
N SER A 230 22.75 -8.78 -17.85
CA SER A 230 21.71 -8.30 -18.76
C SER A 230 20.36 -9.00 -18.50
N ASP A 231 20.37 -10.32 -18.28
CA ASP A 231 19.17 -11.07 -17.90
C ASP A 231 18.58 -10.56 -16.57
N TYR A 232 19.43 -10.28 -15.58
CA TYR A 232 18.99 -9.68 -14.31
C TYR A 232 18.34 -8.32 -14.51
N GLU A 233 18.91 -7.45 -15.36
CA GLU A 233 18.33 -6.14 -15.66
C GLU A 233 16.91 -6.27 -16.22
N GLN A 234 16.71 -7.17 -17.18
CA GLN A 234 15.39 -7.41 -17.77
C GLN A 234 14.38 -7.98 -16.76
N ARG A 235 14.80 -8.96 -15.94
CA ARG A 235 13.95 -9.52 -14.88
C ARG A 235 13.57 -8.48 -13.83
N ILE A 236 14.53 -7.68 -13.36
CA ILE A 236 14.28 -6.60 -12.39
C ILE A 236 13.32 -5.57 -12.97
N ARG A 237 13.48 -5.17 -14.24
CA ARG A 237 12.56 -4.24 -14.90
C ARG A 237 11.13 -4.77 -14.92
N THR A 238 10.95 -6.05 -15.23
CA THR A 238 9.64 -6.72 -15.24
C THR A 238 9.05 -6.78 -13.84
N LEU A 239 9.85 -7.16 -12.84
CA LEU A 239 9.42 -7.24 -11.44
C LEU A 239 9.08 -5.86 -10.86
N LYS A 240 9.80 -4.80 -11.26
CA LYS A 240 9.50 -3.41 -10.87
C LYS A 240 8.11 -2.99 -11.36
N GLN A 241 7.75 -3.35 -12.59
CA GLN A 241 6.42 -3.08 -13.14
C GLN A 241 5.33 -3.88 -12.41
N GLN A 242 5.55 -5.18 -12.16
CA GLN A 242 4.60 -6.02 -11.42
C GLN A 242 4.37 -5.50 -10.00
N TYR A 243 5.45 -5.10 -9.31
CA TYR A 243 5.35 -4.46 -8.01
C TYR A 243 4.59 -3.15 -8.07
N GLY A 244 4.87 -2.27 -9.04
CA GLY A 244 4.17 -0.99 -9.19
C GLY A 244 2.66 -1.16 -9.35
N LEU A 245 2.23 -2.14 -10.15
CA LEU A 245 0.82 -2.47 -10.32
C LEU A 245 0.17 -3.01 -9.03
N ALA A 246 0.89 -3.86 -8.28
CA ALA A 246 0.39 -4.42 -7.03
C ALA A 246 0.31 -3.36 -5.92
N ALA A 247 1.35 -2.55 -5.76
CA ALA A 247 1.43 -1.47 -4.78
C ALA A 247 0.33 -0.41 -4.99
N ALA A 248 0.05 -0.05 -6.24
CA ALA A 248 -1.00 0.89 -6.59
C ALA A 248 -2.41 0.43 -6.16
N LYS A 249 -2.66 -0.88 -6.16
CA LYS A 249 -3.93 -1.47 -5.70
C LYS A 249 -3.99 -1.70 -4.19
N ALA A 250 -2.85 -1.97 -3.58
CA ALA A 250 -2.80 -2.36 -2.17
C ALA A 250 -3.04 -1.18 -1.23
N HIS A 251 -2.67 0.04 -1.63
CA HIS A 251 -2.71 1.24 -0.78
C HIS A 251 -1.98 1.05 0.57
N VAL A 252 -1.03 0.12 0.66
CA VAL A 252 -0.30 -0.17 1.90
C VAL A 252 0.76 0.90 2.14
N LYS A 253 0.73 1.54 3.31
CA LYS A 253 1.63 2.63 3.71
C LYS A 253 3.10 2.33 3.46
N ASP A 254 3.56 1.13 3.83
CA ASP A 254 4.97 0.74 3.75
C ASP A 254 5.36 0.12 2.40
N LEU A 255 4.40 -0.12 1.49
CA LEU A 255 4.64 -0.64 0.14
C LEU A 255 4.23 0.42 -0.89
N PRO A 256 5.02 1.52 -1.02
CA PRO A 256 4.66 2.62 -1.90
C PRO A 256 4.81 2.22 -3.36
N ALA A 257 4.06 2.87 -4.25
CA ALA A 257 4.43 2.87 -5.66
C ALA A 257 5.85 3.46 -5.80
N LEU A 258 6.74 2.73 -6.45
CA LEU A 258 8.10 3.21 -6.72
C LEU A 258 8.09 4.18 -7.92
N PRO A 259 9.01 5.16 -7.94
CA PRO A 259 9.22 6.03 -9.09
C PRO A 259 9.77 5.28 -10.32
#